data_AF-D3HJY4-F1
#
_entry.id   AF-D3HJY4-F1
#
_cell.length_a   1.000
_cell.length_b   1.000
_cell.length_c   1.000
_cell.angle_alpha   90.00
_cell.angle_beta   90.00
_cell.angle_gamma   90.00
#
_symmetry.space_group_name_H-M   'P 1'
#
loop_
_entity.id
_entity.type
_entity.pdbx_description
1 polymer ?
#
loop_
_entity_poly.entity_id
_entity_poly.type
_entity_poly.pdbx_seq_one_letter_code
_entity_poly.pdbx_strand_id
1 'polypeptide(L)'
;MEAMQKNELNSKIPIIFGLINSYQIHNLLEQHNAKTKESKAVFLIRDSSTYPGLLTISYYCQEQDIVKHIRFGLTDKGWKTAPKPPHEPLKSDSPEIKEKYTLDKIKFERKMKQFINTAKKLFEQHIRAESFKTLIMELKIHEFNLEGLIKPTRSQASQEKHFTDYV
;
A
#
# COMPACT_ATOMS: atom_id res chain seq x y z
N MET A 1 35.65 30.27 -9.10
CA MET A 1 35.71 28.80 -9.08
C MET A 1 34.31 28.32 -8.69
N GLU A 2 33.39 28.31 -9.67
CA GLU A 2 31.98 27.98 -9.45
C GLU A 2 31.69 26.64 -10.11
N ALA A 3 31.77 25.56 -9.32
CA ALA A 3 31.23 24.27 -9.71
C ALA A 3 29.71 24.30 -9.51
N MET A 4 29.00 24.96 -10.44
CA MET A 4 27.54 24.91 -10.49
C MET A 4 27.10 23.49 -10.83
N GLN A 5 26.49 22.83 -9.83
CA GLN A 5 25.19 22.15 -9.93
C GLN A 5 24.84 21.62 -11.35
N LYS A 6 25.57 20.63 -11.81
CA LYS A 6 25.19 19.83 -12.98
C LYS A 6 25.44 18.36 -12.65
N ASN A 7 24.54 17.78 -11.85
CA ASN A 7 24.34 16.32 -11.81
C ASN A 7 23.04 15.85 -11.10
N GLU A 8 22.17 16.74 -10.60
CA GLU A 8 20.95 16.29 -9.89
C GLU A 8 19.68 16.14 -10.74
N LEU A 9 19.74 16.35 -12.06
CA LEU A 9 18.52 16.44 -12.89
C LEU A 9 17.93 15.08 -13.31
N ASN A 10 18.62 13.96 -13.09
CA ASN A 10 18.17 12.62 -13.51
C ASN A 10 18.07 11.60 -12.36
N SER A 11 18.00 12.06 -11.10
CA SER A 11 17.72 11.14 -9.99
C SER A 11 16.25 10.70 -10.09
N LYS A 12 16.05 9.43 -10.44
CA LYS A 12 14.73 8.81 -10.40
C LYS A 12 14.21 8.89 -8.96
N ILE A 13 13.02 9.47 -8.78
CA ILE A 13 12.41 9.66 -7.45
C ILE A 13 11.58 8.41 -7.13
N PRO A 14 11.78 7.78 -5.96
CA PRO A 14 10.97 6.63 -5.57
C PRO A 14 9.47 6.97 -5.57
N ILE A 15 8.62 6.04 -5.99
CA ILE A 15 7.16 6.23 -6.03
C ILE A 15 6.49 5.94 -4.68
N ILE A 16 7.25 5.46 -3.70
CA ILE A 16 6.74 5.02 -2.40
C ILE A 16 6.97 6.16 -1.40
N PHE A 17 5.88 6.67 -0.84
CA PHE A 17 5.91 7.59 0.30
C PHE A 17 6.45 6.88 1.54
N GLY A 18 7.19 7.61 2.37
CA GLY A 18 7.53 7.17 3.72
C GLY A 18 6.29 7.08 4.63
N LEU A 19 6.54 7.01 5.94
CA LEU A 19 5.49 7.03 6.93
C LEU A 19 4.76 8.38 6.92
N ILE A 20 3.52 8.37 6.44
CA ILE A 20 2.61 9.52 6.44
C ILE A 20 1.32 9.18 7.20
N ASN A 21 0.78 10.16 7.92
CA ASN A 21 -0.43 9.99 8.72
C ASN A 21 -1.72 10.21 7.89
N SER A 22 -2.87 9.90 8.49
CA SER A 22 -4.16 10.03 7.81
C SER A 22 -4.43 11.44 7.29
N TYR A 23 -4.10 12.48 8.06
CA TYR A 23 -4.29 13.87 7.64
C TYR A 23 -3.48 14.20 6.37
N GLN A 24 -2.21 13.79 6.32
CA GLN A 24 -1.36 13.96 5.14
C GLN A 24 -1.90 13.19 3.93
N ILE A 25 -2.41 11.98 4.13
CA ILE A 25 -3.02 11.17 3.06
C ILE A 25 -4.25 11.87 2.48
N HIS A 26 -5.14 12.36 3.34
CA HIS A 26 -6.33 13.09 2.93
C HIS A 26 -5.96 14.34 2.12
N ASN A 27 -5.02 15.14 2.62
CA ASN A 27 -4.56 16.34 1.93
C ASN A 27 -3.95 16.03 0.55
N LEU A 28 -3.11 14.98 0.44
CA LEU A 28 -2.51 14.59 -0.83
C LEU A 28 -3.57 14.14 -1.85
N LEU A 29 -4.55 13.34 -1.42
CA LEU A 29 -5.64 12.91 -2.30
C LEU A 29 -6.51 14.11 -2.73
N GLU A 30 -6.79 15.03 -1.82
CA GLU A 30 -7.59 16.24 -2.10
C GLU A 30 -6.88 17.20 -3.06
N GLN A 31 -5.60 17.47 -2.84
CA GLN A 31 -4.76 18.29 -3.73
C GLN A 31 -4.71 17.76 -5.17
N HIS A 32 -4.89 16.45 -5.34
CA HIS A 32 -4.91 15.79 -6.65
C HIS A 32 -6.34 15.57 -7.19
N ASN A 33 -7.34 16.23 -6.60
CA ASN A 33 -8.76 16.17 -6.97
C ASN A 33 -9.32 14.73 -6.95
N ALA A 34 -8.88 13.89 -6.00
CA ALA A 34 -9.32 12.49 -5.93
C ALA A 34 -10.84 12.38 -5.69
N LYS A 35 -11.47 13.35 -5.03
CA LYS A 35 -12.91 13.36 -4.74
C LYS A 35 -13.79 13.54 -5.98
N THR A 36 -13.27 14.17 -7.03
CA THR A 36 -14.00 14.48 -8.26
C THR A 36 -13.68 13.48 -9.38
N LYS A 37 -13.00 12.38 -9.05
CA LYS A 37 -12.56 11.35 -9.99
C LYS A 37 -13.08 10.00 -9.53
N GLU A 38 -13.17 9.07 -10.48
CA GLU A 38 -13.56 7.69 -10.23
C GLU A 38 -12.71 7.04 -9.12
N SER A 39 -13.30 6.10 -8.38
CA SER A 39 -12.61 5.29 -7.39
C SER A 39 -11.32 4.70 -7.97
N LYS A 40 -10.21 4.80 -7.21
CA LYS A 40 -8.87 4.31 -7.60
C LYS A 40 -8.21 5.05 -8.78
N ALA A 41 -8.82 6.10 -9.31
CA ALA A 41 -8.24 6.93 -10.36
C ALA A 41 -7.14 7.86 -9.86
N VAL A 42 -7.07 8.10 -8.55
CA VAL A 42 -5.97 8.80 -7.87
C VAL A 42 -5.62 8.03 -6.61
N PHE A 43 -4.35 7.68 -6.47
CA PHE A 43 -3.88 6.90 -5.34
C PHE A 43 -2.41 7.17 -5.04
N LEU A 44 -1.96 6.72 -3.88
CA LEU A 44 -0.56 6.77 -3.47
C LEU A 44 -0.12 5.44 -2.86
N ILE A 45 1.16 5.12 -3.04
CA ILE A 45 1.82 3.96 -2.45
C ILE A 45 2.65 4.46 -1.29
N ARG A 46 2.50 3.88 -0.10
CA ARG A 46 3.27 4.29 1.08
C ARG A 46 3.74 3.09 1.87
N ASP A 47 4.75 3.33 2.68
CA ASP A 47 5.13 2.40 3.73
C ASP A 47 3.95 2.17 4.71
N SER A 48 3.84 0.95 5.21
CA SER A 48 2.80 0.53 6.12
C SER A 48 3.18 0.87 7.55
N SER A 49 2.53 1.90 8.10
CA SER A 49 2.66 2.28 9.51
C SER A 49 2.28 1.18 10.51
N THR A 50 1.45 0.21 10.10
CA THR A 50 0.98 -0.87 10.97
C THR A 50 1.91 -2.09 10.95
N TYR A 51 2.56 -2.35 9.83
CA TYR A 51 3.32 -3.57 9.60
C TYR A 51 4.56 -3.28 8.75
N PRO A 52 5.75 -3.21 9.36
CA PRO A 52 7.00 -3.08 8.62
C PRO A 52 7.13 -4.17 7.56
N GLY A 53 7.55 -3.81 6.35
CA GLY A 53 7.68 -4.74 5.22
C GLY A 53 6.42 -4.93 4.38
N LEU A 54 5.32 -4.23 4.71
CA LEU A 54 4.15 -4.13 3.84
C LEU A 54 4.08 -2.76 3.17
N LEU A 55 3.46 -2.72 1.99
CA LEU A 55 3.03 -1.48 1.35
C LEU A 55 1.55 -1.24 1.60
N THR A 56 1.16 0.02 1.72
CA THR A 56 -0.25 0.42 1.75
C THR A 56 -0.55 1.30 0.55
N ILE A 57 -1.54 0.89 -0.24
CA ILE A 57 -2.13 1.69 -1.31
C ILE A 57 -3.30 2.44 -0.71
N SER A 58 -3.24 3.78 -0.74
CA SER A 58 -4.31 4.63 -0.24
C SER A 58 -4.97 5.37 -1.40
N TYR A 59 -6.29 5.33 -1.47
CA TYR A 59 -7.08 5.94 -2.53
C TYR A 59 -8.42 6.43 -1.97
N TYR A 60 -9.04 7.35 -2.68
CA TYR A 60 -10.40 7.79 -2.35
C TYR A 60 -11.43 6.89 -3.05
N CYS A 61 -12.42 6.42 -2.29
CA CYS A 61 -13.53 5.59 -2.75
C CYS A 61 -14.77 6.47 -2.87
N GLN A 62 -15.14 6.80 -4.10
CA GLN A 62 -16.20 7.77 -4.40
C GLN A 62 -17.56 7.29 -3.91
N GLU A 63 -17.88 6.00 -4.04
CA GLU A 63 -19.20 5.46 -3.67
C GLU A 63 -19.45 5.53 -2.16
N GLN A 64 -18.40 5.59 -1.36
CA GLN A 64 -18.48 5.57 0.10
C GLN A 64 -18.02 6.88 0.74
N ASP A 65 -17.58 7.86 -0.05
CA ASP A 65 -17.01 9.13 0.40
C ASP A 65 -15.93 8.96 1.49
N ILE A 66 -15.07 7.95 1.35
CA ILE A 66 -14.01 7.66 2.32
C ILE A 66 -12.69 7.31 1.64
N VAL A 67 -11.58 7.55 2.35
CA VAL A 67 -10.28 7.01 1.98
C VAL A 67 -10.21 5.54 2.37
N LYS A 68 -9.82 4.70 1.42
CA LYS A 68 -9.61 3.27 1.61
C LYS A 68 -8.14 2.90 1.49
N HIS A 69 -7.81 1.76 2.08
CA HIS A 69 -6.47 1.24 2.12
C HIS A 69 -6.45 -0.23 1.68
N ILE A 70 -5.50 -0.59 0.82
CA ILE A 70 -5.17 -1.98 0.48
C ILE A 70 -3.72 -2.23 0.87
N ARG A 71 -3.49 -3.28 1.65
CA ARG A 71 -2.14 -3.67 2.06
C ARG A 71 -1.61 -4.74 1.13
N PHE A 72 -0.34 -4.60 0.74
CA PHE A 72 0.39 -5.59 -0.03
C PHE A 72 1.61 -6.03 0.75
N GLY A 73 1.94 -7.32 0.62
CA GLY A 73 3.16 -7.91 1.16
C GLY A 73 3.85 -8.77 0.13
N LEU A 74 5.16 -8.89 0.28
CA LEU A 74 5.96 -9.71 -0.61
C LEU A 74 5.82 -11.20 -0.24
N THR A 75 5.59 -12.05 -1.23
CA THR A 75 5.62 -13.51 -1.07
C THR A 75 6.61 -14.12 -2.06
N ASP A 76 6.79 -15.42 -1.96
CA ASP A 76 7.48 -16.27 -2.95
C ASP A 76 7.01 -16.05 -4.40
N LYS A 77 5.78 -15.57 -4.59
CA LYS A 77 5.15 -15.29 -5.89
C LYS A 77 5.15 -13.81 -6.27
N GLY A 78 5.91 -12.97 -5.55
CA GLY A 78 5.91 -11.52 -5.72
C GLY A 78 4.94 -10.81 -4.77
N TRP A 79 4.62 -9.55 -5.05
CA TRP A 79 3.66 -8.79 -4.25
C TRP A 79 2.27 -9.42 -4.33
N LYS A 80 1.61 -9.50 -3.17
CA LYS A 80 0.24 -10.00 -3.04
C LYS A 80 -0.55 -9.17 -2.05
N THR A 81 -1.86 -9.15 -2.24
CA THR A 81 -2.79 -8.51 -1.30
C THR A 81 -2.76 -9.23 0.04
N ALA A 82 -2.66 -8.46 1.13
CA ALA A 82 -2.75 -9.01 2.48
C ALA A 82 -4.14 -9.62 2.71
N PRO A 83 -4.25 -10.67 3.54
CA PRO A 83 -5.55 -11.21 3.96
C PRO A 83 -6.49 -10.10 4.45
N LYS A 84 -7.78 -10.21 4.10
CA LYS A 84 -8.82 -9.32 4.61
C LYS A 84 -9.43 -9.91 5.88
N PRO A 85 -9.72 -9.09 6.90
CA PRO A 85 -10.44 -9.56 8.07
C PRO A 85 -11.85 -10.03 7.67
N PRO A 86 -12.42 -11.03 8.37
CA PRO A 86 -13.82 -11.39 8.17
C PRO A 86 -14.74 -10.22 8.54
N HIS A 87 -15.93 -10.18 7.94
CA HIS A 87 -16.93 -9.17 8.27
C HIS A 87 -17.43 -9.37 9.69
N GLU A 88 -17.42 -8.32 10.49
CA GLU A 88 -17.90 -8.37 11.86
C GLU A 88 -19.43 -8.48 11.86
N PRO A 89 -20.01 -9.45 12.60
CA PRO A 89 -21.45 -9.63 12.64
C PRO A 89 -22.15 -8.47 13.34
N LEU A 90 -23.40 -8.21 12.95
CA LEU A 90 -24.27 -7.26 13.62
C LEU A 90 -24.68 -7.78 15.00
N LYS A 91 -25.04 -6.85 15.89
CA LYS A 91 -25.53 -7.22 17.23
C LYS A 91 -26.76 -8.14 17.16
N SER A 92 -27.61 -7.94 16.16
CA SER A 92 -28.83 -8.71 15.89
C SER A 92 -28.60 -10.08 15.26
N ASP A 93 -27.37 -10.40 14.82
CA ASP A 93 -27.10 -11.67 14.15
C ASP A 93 -27.20 -12.86 15.12
N SER A 94 -27.51 -14.02 14.55
CA SER A 94 -27.71 -15.26 15.30
C SER A 94 -26.42 -15.74 15.99
N PRO A 95 -26.53 -16.56 17.06
CA PRO A 95 -25.37 -17.15 17.72
C PRO A 95 -24.45 -17.92 16.77
N GLU A 96 -25.01 -18.64 15.80
CA GLU A 96 -24.24 -19.44 14.83
C GLU A 96 -23.38 -18.55 13.92
N ILE A 97 -23.88 -17.39 13.51
CA ILE A 97 -23.12 -16.41 12.72
C ILE A 97 -21.94 -15.87 13.56
N LYS A 98 -22.17 -15.57 14.83
CA LYS A 98 -21.14 -15.07 15.75
C LYS A 98 -20.07 -16.12 16.07
N GLU A 99 -20.47 -17.38 16.21
CA GLU A 99 -19.54 -18.50 16.38
C GLU A 99 -18.67 -18.70 15.13
N LYS A 100 -19.29 -18.70 13.95
CA LYS A 100 -18.57 -18.78 12.68
C LYS A 100 -17.57 -17.62 12.51
N TYR A 101 -17.99 -16.38 12.82
CA TYR A 101 -17.10 -15.22 12.80
C TYR A 101 -15.89 -15.41 13.71
N THR A 102 -16.09 -15.95 14.92
CA THR A 102 -14.99 -16.22 15.86
C THR A 102 -13.96 -17.19 15.28
N LEU A 103 -14.43 -18.28 14.66
CA LEU A 103 -13.54 -19.25 13.99
C LEU A 103 -12.81 -18.63 12.78
N ASP A 104 -13.53 -17.87 11.95
CA ASP A 104 -12.96 -17.18 10.80
C ASP A 104 -11.93 -16.12 11.21
N LYS A 105 -12.16 -15.43 12.34
CA LYS A 105 -11.22 -14.46 12.92
C LYS A 105 -9.92 -15.11 13.37
N ILE A 106 -9.99 -16.23 14.10
CA ILE A 106 -8.79 -17.01 14.51
C ILE A 106 -8.00 -17.49 13.29
N LYS A 107 -8.71 -17.97 12.25
CA LYS A 107 -8.09 -18.41 10.98
C LYS A 107 -7.42 -17.23 10.26
N PHE A 108 -8.08 -16.07 10.23
CA PHE A 108 -7.54 -14.85 9.66
C PHE A 108 -6.27 -14.40 10.38
N GLU A 109 -6.28 -14.31 11.71
CA GLU A 109 -5.12 -13.88 12.50
C GLU A 109 -3.89 -14.76 12.26
N ARG A 110 -4.10 -16.09 12.19
CA ARG A 110 -3.04 -17.05 11.86
C ARG A 110 -2.47 -16.81 10.46
N LYS A 111 -3.34 -16.66 9.46
CA LYS A 111 -2.94 -16.38 8.07
C LYS A 111 -2.20 -15.04 7.95
N MET A 112 -2.70 -14.00 8.61
CA MET A 112 -2.11 -12.67 8.59
C MET A 112 -0.73 -12.68 9.25
N LYS A 113 -0.55 -13.37 10.38
CA LYS A 113 0.76 -13.53 11.02
C LYS A 113 1.76 -14.25 10.12
N GLN A 114 1.35 -15.34 9.48
CA GLN A 114 2.19 -16.04 8.51
C GLN A 114 2.57 -15.14 7.33
N PHE A 115 1.60 -14.40 6.79
CA PHE A 115 1.81 -13.47 5.69
C PHE A 115 2.83 -12.37 6.04
N ILE A 116 2.69 -11.74 7.20
CA ILE A 116 3.62 -10.71 7.69
C ILE A 116 5.02 -11.29 7.87
N ASN A 117 5.14 -12.46 8.49
CA ASN A 117 6.44 -13.11 8.72
C ASN A 117 7.15 -13.44 7.39
N THR A 118 6.41 -13.95 6.41
CA THR A 118 6.94 -14.21 5.06
C THR A 118 7.38 -12.92 4.40
N ALA A 119 6.54 -11.88 4.40
CA ALA A 119 6.87 -10.59 3.82
C ALA A 119 8.13 -10.01 4.46
N LYS A 120 8.20 -9.93 5.79
CA LYS A 120 9.36 -9.43 6.53
C LYS A 120 10.64 -10.20 6.17
N LYS A 121 10.61 -11.54 6.20
CA LYS A 121 11.77 -12.37 5.86
C LYS A 121 12.27 -12.09 4.44
N LEU A 122 11.36 -12.08 3.47
CA LEU A 122 11.68 -11.86 2.06
C LEU A 122 12.22 -10.45 1.81
N PHE A 123 11.68 -9.48 2.53
CA PHE A 123 12.10 -8.10 2.47
C PHE A 123 13.51 -7.86 3.01
N GLU A 124 13.88 -8.53 4.12
CA GLU A 124 15.24 -8.51 4.68
C GLU A 124 16.27 -9.18 3.75
N GLN A 125 15.83 -10.10 2.89
CA GLN A 125 16.68 -10.86 1.96
C GLN A 125 17.03 -10.11 0.66
N HIS A 126 16.73 -8.79 0.55
CA HIS A 126 17.08 -7.91 -0.58
C HIS A 126 16.54 -8.40 -1.93
N ILE A 127 15.22 -8.49 -2.06
CA ILE A 127 14.58 -8.90 -3.32
C ILE A 127 14.73 -7.83 -4.40
N ARG A 128 15.14 -8.29 -5.58
CA ARG A 128 15.52 -7.52 -6.77
C ARG A 128 14.34 -6.73 -7.39
N ALA A 129 14.68 -5.82 -8.30
CA ALA A 129 13.79 -4.97 -9.10
C ALA A 129 12.63 -5.68 -9.83
N GLU A 130 12.67 -7.01 -10.02
CA GLU A 130 11.55 -7.77 -10.59
C GLU A 130 10.29 -7.75 -9.72
N SER A 131 10.44 -7.50 -8.41
CA SER A 131 9.33 -7.35 -7.49
C SER A 131 8.39 -6.20 -7.92
N PHE A 132 8.91 -5.09 -8.44
CA PHE A 132 8.06 -3.98 -8.88
C PHE A 132 7.07 -4.38 -9.99
N LYS A 133 7.48 -5.24 -10.92
CA LYS A 133 6.58 -5.74 -11.98
C LYS A 133 5.36 -6.44 -11.38
N THR A 134 5.57 -7.25 -10.35
CA THR A 134 4.46 -7.97 -9.68
C THR A 134 3.54 -7.02 -8.92
N LEU A 135 4.07 -5.93 -8.34
CA LEU A 135 3.24 -4.88 -7.73
C LEU A 135 2.35 -4.20 -8.77
N ILE A 136 2.91 -3.85 -9.93
CA ILE A 136 2.14 -3.25 -11.03
C ILE A 136 1.03 -4.19 -11.52
N MET A 137 1.32 -5.50 -11.64
CA MET A 137 0.30 -6.49 -12.00
C MET A 137 -0.82 -6.55 -10.97
N GLU A 138 -0.49 -6.58 -9.68
CA GLU A 138 -1.50 -6.54 -8.62
C GLU A 138 -2.34 -5.26 -8.67
N LEU A 139 -1.72 -4.09 -8.85
CA LEU A 139 -2.45 -2.82 -9.00
C LEU A 139 -3.45 -2.86 -10.16
N LYS A 140 -3.06 -3.47 -11.30
CA LYS A 140 -3.97 -3.66 -12.44
C LYS A 140 -5.10 -4.64 -12.13
N ILE A 141 -4.83 -5.74 -11.42
CA ILE A 141 -5.87 -6.69 -10.96
C ILE A 141 -6.88 -5.99 -10.05
N HIS A 142 -6.42 -5.02 -9.26
CA HIS A 142 -7.28 -4.17 -8.44
C HIS A 142 -7.84 -2.95 -9.19
N GLU A 143 -7.67 -2.86 -10.50
CA GLU A 143 -8.25 -1.80 -11.36
C GLU A 143 -7.76 -0.38 -11.02
N PHE A 144 -6.53 -0.24 -10.50
CA PHE A 144 -5.94 1.09 -10.32
C PHE A 144 -5.53 1.70 -11.66
N ASN A 145 -5.90 2.96 -11.89
CA ASN A 145 -5.38 3.73 -13.01
C ASN A 145 -3.96 4.20 -12.69
N LEU A 146 -2.94 3.51 -13.22
CA LEU A 146 -1.53 3.78 -12.94
C LEU A 146 -1.08 5.22 -13.28
N GLU A 147 -1.76 5.92 -14.18
CA GLU A 147 -1.49 7.33 -14.49
C GLU A 147 -1.86 8.26 -13.33
N GLY A 148 -2.77 7.81 -12.47
CA GLY A 148 -3.23 8.47 -11.26
C GLY A 148 -2.33 8.30 -10.04
N LEU A 149 -1.19 7.64 -10.19
CA LEU A 149 -0.24 7.46 -9.11
C LEU A 149 0.39 8.81 -8.72
N ILE A 150 0.06 9.27 -7.51
CA ILE A 150 0.73 10.40 -6.89
C ILE A 150 2.17 9.98 -6.58
N LYS A 151 3.14 10.79 -7.01
CA LYS A 151 4.56 10.60 -6.71
C LYS A 151 4.98 11.49 -5.54
N PRO A 152 5.76 10.97 -4.57
CA PRO A 152 6.28 11.81 -3.50
C PRO A 152 7.33 12.79 -4.04
N THR A 153 7.54 13.88 -3.32
CA THR A 153 8.79 14.64 -3.43
C THR A 153 9.95 13.86 -2.80
N ARG A 154 11.20 14.28 -3.04
CA ARG A 154 12.37 13.63 -2.42
C ARG A 154 12.29 13.55 -0.89
N SER A 155 11.74 14.57 -0.23
CA SER A 155 11.58 14.59 1.23
C SER A 155 10.40 13.74 1.73
N GLN A 156 9.44 13.43 0.86
CA GLN A 156 8.30 12.57 1.16
C GLN A 156 8.56 11.10 0.82
N ALA A 157 9.54 10.82 -0.04
CA ALA A 157 9.90 9.48 -0.47
C ALA A 157 10.43 8.66 0.71
N SER A 158 10.09 7.38 0.71
CA SER A 158 10.61 6.45 1.71
C SER A 158 12.14 6.40 1.63
N GLN A 159 12.78 6.48 2.78
CA GLN A 159 14.24 6.35 2.93
C GLN A 159 14.67 4.90 3.15
N GLU A 160 13.69 4.00 3.14
CA GLU A 160 13.96 2.60 3.30
C GLU A 160 14.69 2.02 2.08
N LYS A 161 15.86 1.42 2.33
CA LYS A 161 16.81 0.96 1.29
C LYS A 161 16.23 0.01 0.25
N HIS A 162 15.15 -0.69 0.57
CA HIS A 162 14.51 -1.66 -0.31
C HIS A 162 13.43 -1.02 -1.22
N PHE A 163 13.05 0.24 -0.96
CA PHE A 163 12.10 1.00 -1.79
C PHE A 163 12.77 2.00 -2.71
N THR A 164 14.08 2.23 -2.57
CA THR A 164 14.83 3.20 -3.40
C THR A 164 14.79 2.87 -4.89
N ASP A 165 14.65 1.59 -5.24
CA ASP A 165 14.63 1.12 -6.64
C ASP A 165 13.22 1.14 -7.28
N TYR A 166 12.18 1.54 -6.54
CA TYR A 166 10.80 1.62 -7.03
C TYR A 166 10.57 2.99 -7.65
N VAL A 167 10.87 3.14 -8.94
CA VAL A 167 10.95 4.43 -9.65
C VAL A 167 10.18 4.49 -10.97
#